data_AF-A0A8S3J4W3-F1
#
_entry.id   AF-A0A8S3J4W3-F1
#
_cell.length_a   1.000
_cell.length_b   1.000
_cell.length_c   1.000
_cell.angle_alpha   90.00
_cell.angle_beta   90.00
_cell.angle_gamma   90.00
#
_symmetry.space_group_name_H-M   'P 1'
#
loop_
_entity.id
_entity.type
_entity.pdbx_description
1 polymer ?
#
loop_
_entity_poly.entity_id
_entity_poly.type
_entity_poly.pdbx_seq_one_letter_code
_entity_poly.pdbx_strand_id
1 'polypeptide(L)'
;RTVWTKIIRNNTAVDYLFDAEAYDFNYQYENRLPNRVKLYRGDEFATRCIYNTMNKDVITLGGERTKDEMCLHMATYYPRMNNLYGCMTLNSPDTWLAKMNSSPPFDYNQFKGWLQSLKWTPDRVAEWQEFYNTAPRMLIHGAAPNLQFNPLPKIPEYKDLKPVTCARDQTTPNQSPAT
;
A
#
# COMPACT_ATOMS: atom_id res chain seq x y z
N ARG A 1 3.74 7.81 -10.60
CA ARG A 1 3.76 6.90 -9.43
C ARG A 1 3.02 7.61 -8.33
N THR A 2 2.25 6.89 -7.52
CA THR A 2 1.35 7.50 -6.54
C THR A 2 1.38 6.68 -5.27
N VAL A 3 1.35 7.35 -4.11
CA VAL A 3 1.25 6.68 -2.82
C VAL A 3 0.24 7.42 -1.96
N TRP A 4 -0.66 6.69 -1.34
CA TRP A 4 -1.57 7.26 -0.35
C TRP A 4 -1.86 6.27 0.77
N THR A 5 -2.25 6.83 1.91
CA THR A 5 -2.77 6.09 3.05
C THR A 5 -4.03 6.77 3.58
N LYS A 6 -5.12 6.02 3.67
CA LYS A 6 -6.41 6.47 4.20
C LYS A 6 -6.70 5.81 5.55
N ILE A 7 -7.42 6.53 6.40
CA ILE A 7 -8.05 5.96 7.58
C ILE A 7 -9.44 5.51 7.19
N ILE A 8 -9.74 4.24 7.44
CA ILE A 8 -11.05 3.64 7.26
C ILE A 8 -11.67 3.45 8.64
N ARG A 9 -12.86 4.00 8.83
CA ARG A 9 -13.65 3.88 10.06
C ARG A 9 -15.05 3.45 9.69
N ASN A 10 -15.50 2.32 10.23
CA ASN A 10 -16.82 1.74 9.94
C ASN A 10 -17.08 1.63 8.42
N ASN A 11 -16.15 1.00 7.68
CA ASN A 11 -16.20 0.81 6.22
C ASN A 11 -16.30 2.10 5.38
N THR A 12 -15.89 3.24 5.94
CA THR A 12 -15.85 4.53 5.24
C THR A 12 -14.47 5.16 5.40
N ALA A 13 -13.86 5.62 4.31
CA ALA A 13 -12.67 6.43 4.37
C ALA A 13 -13.02 7.81 4.96
N VAL A 14 -12.34 8.20 6.04
CA VAL A 14 -12.66 9.44 6.78
C VAL A 14 -11.62 10.54 6.57
N ASP A 15 -10.37 10.20 6.27
CA ASP A 15 -9.31 11.16 5.98
C ASP A 15 -8.11 10.48 5.30
N TYR A 16 -7.20 11.29 4.75
CA TYR A 16 -5.87 10.87 4.32
C TYR A 16 -4.86 11.09 5.46
N LEU A 17 -4.04 10.08 5.74
CA LEU A 17 -2.79 10.24 6.50
C LEU A 17 -1.63 10.66 5.58
N PHE A 18 -1.70 10.29 4.31
CA PHE A 18 -0.73 10.68 3.31
C PHE A 18 -1.39 10.60 1.93
N ASP A 19 -1.13 11.57 1.07
CA ASP A 19 -1.59 11.57 -0.31
C ASP A 19 -0.56 12.25 -1.20
N ALA A 20 0.10 11.47 -2.05
CA ALA A 20 1.10 11.94 -2.99
C ALA A 20 0.79 11.41 -4.39
N GLU A 21 0.08 12.22 -5.18
CA GLU A 21 -0.25 11.91 -6.57
C GLU A 21 1.00 11.72 -7.44
N ALA A 22 2.06 12.49 -7.19
CA ALA A 22 3.34 12.47 -7.89
C ALA A 22 4.49 12.07 -6.97
N TYR A 23 4.39 10.88 -6.37
CA TYR A 23 5.42 10.35 -5.47
C TYR A 23 6.75 10.09 -6.21
N ASP A 24 7.85 10.61 -5.66
CA ASP A 24 9.23 10.36 -6.10
C ASP A 24 10.05 9.71 -4.98
N PHE A 25 10.63 8.54 -5.29
CA PHE A 25 11.50 7.81 -4.37
C PHE A 25 12.76 8.61 -3.98
N ASN A 26 13.24 9.52 -4.83
CA ASN A 26 14.40 10.35 -4.50
C ASN A 26 14.05 11.49 -3.53
N TYR A 27 12.77 11.69 -3.22
CA TYR A 27 12.29 12.77 -2.37
C TYR A 27 11.41 12.22 -1.24
N GLN A 28 12.06 11.59 -0.27
CA GLN A 28 11.42 11.01 0.92
C GLN A 28 11.76 11.85 2.15
N TYR A 29 10.73 12.43 2.77
CA TYR A 29 10.86 13.23 3.98
C TYR A 29 9.64 13.05 4.88
N GLU A 30 9.79 13.37 6.16
CA GLU A 30 8.68 13.35 7.11
C GLU A 30 7.68 14.46 6.75
N ASN A 31 6.47 14.05 6.37
CA ASN A 31 5.37 14.97 6.10
C ASN A 31 4.57 15.19 7.38
N ARG A 32 4.56 16.44 7.87
CA ARG A 32 3.71 16.80 9.01
C ARG A 32 2.27 16.93 8.55
N LEU A 33 1.37 16.22 9.23
CA LEU A 33 -0.06 16.37 9.01
C LEU A 33 -0.49 17.82 9.33
N PRO A 34 -1.33 18.46 8.49
CA PRO A 34 -1.84 19.81 8.75
C PRO A 34 -2.60 19.90 10.08
N ASN A 35 -3.30 18.82 10.44
CA ASN A 35 -4.04 18.68 11.68
C ASN A 35 -3.67 17.37 12.37
N ARG A 36 -3.72 17.35 13.71
CA ARG A 36 -3.52 16.11 14.45
C ARG A 36 -4.70 15.19 14.22
N VAL A 37 -4.43 13.97 13.75
CA VAL A 37 -5.46 12.97 13.52
C VAL A 37 -5.53 12.02 14.70
N LYS A 38 -6.73 11.87 15.29
CA LYS A 38 -6.97 10.92 16.38
C LYS A 38 -7.46 9.59 15.82
N LEU A 39 -6.73 8.54 16.19
CA LEU A 39 -7.00 7.16 15.82
C LEU A 39 -7.76 6.45 16.94
N TYR A 40 -8.68 5.57 16.57
CA TYR A 40 -9.46 4.77 17.50
C TYR A 40 -9.25 3.29 17.22
N ARG A 41 -9.46 2.45 18.25
CA ARG A 41 -9.49 1.00 18.07
C ARG A 41 -10.61 0.66 17.07
N GLY A 42 -10.28 -0.16 16.07
CA GLY A 42 -11.19 -0.52 14.98
C GLY A 42 -11.02 0.33 13.72
N ASP A 43 -10.21 1.40 13.77
CA ASP A 43 -9.76 2.06 12.55
C ASP A 43 -8.81 1.13 11.77
N GLU A 44 -8.91 1.15 10.45
CA GLU A 44 -8.02 0.43 9.54
C GLU A 44 -7.24 1.42 8.67
N PHE A 45 -6.01 1.07 8.30
CA PHE A 45 -5.22 1.85 7.36
C PHE A 45 -5.18 1.15 6.01
N ALA A 46 -5.69 1.83 4.99
CA ALA A 46 -5.56 1.41 3.62
C ALA A 46 -4.41 2.19 2.97
N THR A 47 -3.29 1.52 2.72
CA THR A 47 -2.15 2.08 1.98
C THR A 47 -2.15 1.52 0.57
N ARG A 48 -2.01 2.39 -0.44
CA ARG A 48 -1.89 2.00 -1.85
C ARG A 48 -0.67 2.65 -2.46
N CYS A 49 0.07 1.85 -3.22
CA CYS A 49 1.19 2.29 -4.03
C CYS A 49 0.89 1.94 -5.50
N ILE A 50 1.05 2.92 -6.39
CA ILE A 50 0.91 2.77 -7.84
C ILE A 50 2.30 2.90 -8.46
N TYR A 51 2.80 1.77 -8.96
CA TYR A 51 4.13 1.63 -9.54
C TYR A 51 4.14 1.94 -11.04
N ASN A 52 5.35 2.14 -11.58
CA ASN A 52 5.58 2.21 -13.01
C ASN A 52 6.76 1.28 -13.34
N THR A 53 6.46 0.21 -14.07
CA THR A 53 7.40 -0.82 -14.52
C THR A 53 7.64 -0.78 -16.03
N MET A 54 7.27 0.31 -16.73
CA MET A 54 7.43 0.44 -18.18
C MET A 54 8.90 0.38 -18.63
N ASN A 55 9.85 0.59 -17.72
CA ASN A 55 11.29 0.48 -17.95
C ASN A 55 11.90 -0.83 -17.42
N LYS A 56 11.08 -1.85 -17.14
CA LYS A 56 11.51 -3.15 -16.61
C LYS A 56 11.12 -4.26 -17.57
N ASP A 57 12.08 -5.12 -17.90
CA ASP A 57 11.86 -6.28 -18.76
C ASP A 57 11.47 -7.55 -17.98
N VAL A 58 11.60 -7.51 -16.66
CA VAL A 58 11.30 -8.63 -15.76
C VAL A 58 10.40 -8.17 -14.62
N ILE A 59 9.63 -9.11 -14.06
CA ILE A 59 8.82 -8.84 -12.88
C ILE A 59 9.68 -8.30 -11.73
N THR A 60 9.17 -7.26 -11.08
CA THR A 60 9.76 -6.68 -9.88
C THR A 60 9.01 -7.21 -8.66
N LEU A 61 9.74 -7.74 -7.68
CA LEU A 61 9.19 -8.36 -6.48
C LEU A 61 9.23 -7.40 -5.30
N GLY A 62 8.44 -7.69 -4.27
CA GLY A 62 8.55 -7.02 -2.98
C GLY A 62 9.82 -7.42 -2.23
N GLY A 63 10.55 -6.46 -1.68
CA GLY A 63 11.79 -6.71 -0.93
C GLY A 63 12.59 -5.43 -0.62
N GLU A 64 13.67 -5.57 0.14
CA GLU A 64 14.49 -4.43 0.60
C GLU A 64 15.66 -4.10 -0.35
N ARG A 65 15.85 -4.84 -1.44
CA ARG A 65 16.96 -4.61 -2.38
C ARG A 65 16.65 -3.47 -3.33
N THR A 66 17.68 -2.87 -3.91
CA THR A 66 17.56 -1.77 -4.89
C THR A 66 16.78 -2.13 -6.16
N LYS A 67 16.65 -3.42 -6.47
CA LYS A 67 15.89 -3.92 -7.62
C LYS A 67 14.49 -4.41 -7.25
N ASP A 68 14.17 -4.43 -5.96
CA ASP A 68 12.85 -4.82 -5.44
C ASP A 68 12.01 -3.56 -5.20
N GLU A 69 10.71 -3.73 -4.96
CA GLU A 69 9.78 -2.65 -4.62
C GLU A 69 9.30 -2.77 -3.18
N MET A 70 8.89 -1.65 -2.59
CA MET A 70 8.31 -1.58 -1.25
C MET A 70 7.05 -0.70 -1.27
N CYS A 71 6.04 -1.06 -0.47
CA CYS A 71 4.88 -0.20 -0.21
C CYS A 71 4.80 0.07 1.30
N LEU A 72 5.34 1.20 1.74
CA LEU A 72 5.48 1.52 3.16
C LEU A 72 4.89 2.89 3.48
N HIS A 73 4.30 2.99 4.66
CA HIS A 73 3.98 4.26 5.32
C HIS A 73 4.64 4.24 6.70
N MET A 74 5.60 5.13 6.92
CA MET A 74 6.23 5.30 8.24
C MET A 74 5.49 6.39 9.01
N ALA A 75 4.66 5.99 9.97
CA ALA A 75 3.83 6.91 10.73
C ALA A 75 4.42 7.20 12.11
N THR A 76 4.55 8.47 12.46
CA THR A 76 4.89 8.93 13.81
C THR A 76 3.61 9.20 14.60
N TYR A 77 3.47 8.62 15.78
CA TYR A 77 2.26 8.76 16.61
C TYR A 77 2.56 8.82 18.11
N TYR A 78 1.57 9.27 18.90
CA TYR A 78 1.62 9.27 20.35
C TYR A 78 0.20 9.05 20.94
N PRO A 79 0.08 8.51 22.19
CA PRO A 79 1.15 7.96 23.01
C PRO A 79 1.71 6.65 22.44
N ARG A 80 2.92 6.28 22.87
CA ARG A 80 3.58 5.04 22.45
C ARG A 80 2.73 3.83 22.82
N MET A 81 2.56 2.89 21.89
CA MET A 81 2.00 1.57 22.17
C MET A 81 3.15 0.56 22.27
N ASN A 82 3.24 -0.16 23.38
CA ASN A 82 4.40 -1.02 23.68
C ASN A 82 4.61 -2.15 22.66
N ASN A 83 3.53 -2.65 22.06
CA ASN A 83 3.56 -3.83 21.20
C ASN A 83 3.19 -3.53 19.75
N LEU A 84 3.35 -2.29 19.27
CA LEU A 84 3.14 -1.96 17.86
C LEU A 84 4.41 -1.31 17.28
N TYR A 85 5.13 -2.07 16.47
CA TYR A 85 6.30 -1.58 15.72
C TYR A 85 6.07 -1.63 14.22
N GLY A 86 5.42 -2.68 13.73
CA GLY A 86 5.04 -2.82 12.33
C GLY A 86 3.61 -3.36 12.20
N CYS A 87 2.99 -3.04 11.08
CA CYS A 87 1.71 -3.58 10.64
C CYS A 87 1.77 -3.71 9.12
N MET A 88 1.62 -4.92 8.61
CA MET A 88 1.65 -5.21 7.18
C MET A 88 0.71 -6.34 6.83
N THR A 89 0.26 -6.38 5.58
CA THR A 89 -0.53 -7.49 5.07
C THR A 89 0.14 -8.08 3.84
N LEU A 90 0.24 -9.41 3.81
CA LEU A 90 0.73 -10.20 2.68
C LEU A 90 -0.32 -11.28 2.36
N ASN A 91 -0.28 -11.93 1.20
CA ASN A 91 -1.03 -13.18 1.04
C ASN A 91 -0.35 -14.30 1.84
N SER A 92 -1.14 -15.24 2.36
CA SER A 92 -0.60 -16.35 3.17
C SER A 92 0.23 -17.33 2.32
N PRO A 93 1.14 -18.10 2.94
CA PRO A 93 1.84 -19.19 2.24
C PRO A 93 0.90 -20.15 1.51
N ASP A 94 -0.23 -20.53 2.13
CA ASP A 94 -1.23 -21.42 1.52
C ASP A 94 -1.89 -20.80 0.29
N THR A 95 -2.13 -19.48 0.33
CA THR A 95 -2.67 -18.73 -0.81
C THR A 95 -1.70 -18.79 -1.99
N TRP A 96 -0.39 -18.69 -1.73
CA TRP A 96 0.63 -18.80 -2.76
C TRP A 96 0.77 -20.22 -3.30
N LEU A 97 0.77 -21.22 -2.42
CA LEU A 97 0.82 -22.63 -2.81
C LEU A 97 -0.36 -23.00 -3.70
N ALA A 98 -1.58 -22.59 -3.33
CA ALA A 98 -2.77 -22.78 -4.15
C ALA A 98 -2.64 -22.10 -5.52
N LYS A 99 -2.16 -20.84 -5.57
CA LYS A 99 -1.96 -20.10 -6.82
C LYS A 99 -0.91 -20.77 -7.74
N MET A 100 0.12 -21.37 -7.16
CA MET A 100 1.15 -22.12 -7.87
C MET A 100 0.77 -23.55 -8.23
N ASN A 101 -0.35 -24.07 -7.71
CA ASN A 101 -0.69 -25.49 -7.71
C ASN A 101 0.46 -26.35 -7.14
N SER A 102 1.01 -25.93 -5.99
CA SER A 102 2.12 -26.57 -5.28
C SER A 102 1.69 -27.08 -3.90
N SER A 103 2.48 -27.97 -3.32
CA SER A 103 2.25 -28.54 -1.98
C SER A 103 3.17 -27.91 -0.93
N PRO A 104 2.77 -27.85 0.35
CA PRO A 104 3.62 -27.36 1.43
C PRO A 104 4.93 -28.17 1.58
N PRO A 105 6.00 -27.59 2.17
CA PRO A 105 6.07 -26.21 2.69
C PRO A 105 6.26 -25.17 1.58
N PHE A 106 5.89 -23.92 1.87
CA PHE A 106 6.16 -22.80 0.96
C PHE A 106 7.66 -22.49 0.89
N ASP A 107 8.21 -22.52 -0.32
CA ASP A 107 9.58 -22.11 -0.63
C ASP A 107 9.58 -20.81 -1.44
N TYR A 108 10.15 -19.75 -0.85
CA TYR A 108 10.23 -18.44 -1.50
C TYR A 108 11.08 -18.45 -2.78
N ASN A 109 12.15 -19.25 -2.85
CA ASN A 109 12.98 -19.34 -4.05
C ASN A 109 12.25 -20.05 -5.18
N GLN A 110 11.49 -21.10 -4.86
CA GLN A 110 10.60 -21.77 -5.82
C GLN A 110 9.54 -20.79 -6.34
N PHE A 111 8.86 -20.08 -5.44
CA PHE A 111 7.87 -19.06 -5.80
C PHE A 111 8.46 -17.98 -6.69
N LYS A 112 9.63 -17.45 -6.33
CA LYS A 112 10.35 -16.44 -7.11
C LYS A 112 10.68 -16.95 -8.51
N GLY A 113 11.26 -18.15 -8.62
CA GLY A 113 11.59 -18.75 -9.92
C GLY A 113 10.35 -18.96 -10.79
N TRP A 114 9.27 -19.47 -10.19
CA TRP A 114 7.98 -19.62 -10.86
C TRP A 114 7.44 -18.28 -11.37
N LEU A 115 7.37 -17.24 -10.53
CA LEU A 115 6.91 -15.90 -10.94
C LEU A 115 7.73 -15.32 -12.09
N GLN A 116 9.05 -15.51 -12.06
CA GLN A 116 9.97 -15.02 -13.09
C GLN A 116 9.83 -15.79 -14.41
N SER A 117 9.38 -17.05 -14.38
CA SER A 117 9.12 -17.86 -15.58
C SER A 117 7.83 -17.47 -16.32
N LEU A 118 6.94 -16.70 -15.69
CA LEU A 118 5.64 -16.36 -16.24
C LEU A 118 5.79 -15.38 -17.43
N LYS A 119 5.03 -15.63 -18.50
CA LYS A 119 4.85 -14.67 -19.60
C LYS A 119 3.75 -13.67 -19.25
N TRP A 120 4.09 -12.39 -19.19
CA TRP A 120 3.15 -11.32 -18.82
C TRP A 120 2.37 -10.81 -20.03
N THR A 121 1.12 -11.27 -20.16
CA THR A 121 0.15 -10.78 -21.14
C THR A 121 -0.89 -9.88 -20.47
N PRO A 122 -1.64 -9.04 -21.20
CA PRO A 122 -2.72 -8.24 -20.63
C PRO A 122 -3.73 -9.07 -19.83
N ASP A 123 -4.13 -10.24 -20.34
CA ASP A 123 -5.07 -11.14 -19.65
C ASP A 123 -4.49 -11.66 -18.34
N ARG A 124 -3.20 -12.03 -18.34
CA ARG A 124 -2.53 -12.47 -17.11
C ARG A 124 -2.44 -11.34 -16.09
N VAL A 125 -2.16 -10.12 -16.53
CA VAL A 125 -2.14 -8.95 -15.63
C VAL A 125 -3.51 -8.75 -14.98
N ALA A 126 -4.60 -8.87 -15.76
CA ALA A 126 -5.96 -8.79 -15.22
C ALA A 126 -6.27 -9.93 -14.23
N GLU A 127 -5.86 -11.16 -14.54
CA GLU A 127 -6.00 -12.32 -13.65
C GLU A 127 -5.26 -12.11 -12.32
N TRP A 128 -4.04 -11.56 -12.36
CA TRP A 128 -3.27 -11.26 -11.15
C TRP A 128 -3.89 -10.13 -10.33
N GLN A 129 -4.42 -9.10 -10.99
CA GLN A 129 -5.15 -8.04 -10.31
C GLN A 129 -6.37 -8.58 -9.59
N GLU A 130 -7.15 -9.44 -10.25
CA GLU A 130 -8.31 -10.09 -9.63
C GLU A 130 -7.92 -10.99 -8.46
N PHE A 131 -6.85 -11.77 -8.61
CA PHE A 131 -6.30 -12.58 -7.53
C PHE A 131 -5.97 -11.72 -6.29
N TYR A 132 -5.24 -10.62 -6.44
CA TYR A 132 -4.90 -9.76 -5.29
C TYR A 132 -6.13 -9.09 -4.65
N ASN A 133 -7.17 -8.81 -5.44
CA ASN A 133 -8.41 -8.23 -4.95
C ASN A 133 -9.28 -9.23 -4.16
N THR A 134 -9.16 -10.53 -4.46
CA THR A 134 -10.07 -11.57 -3.94
C THR A 134 -9.40 -12.55 -2.99
N ALA A 135 -8.09 -12.69 -3.03
CA ALA A 135 -7.37 -13.65 -2.23
C ALA A 135 -7.35 -13.29 -0.73
N PRO A 136 -7.41 -14.28 0.17
CA PRO A 136 -7.21 -14.04 1.59
C PRO A 136 -5.80 -13.53 1.86
N ARG A 137 -5.68 -12.83 2.98
CA ARG A 137 -4.46 -12.15 3.41
C ARG A 137 -4.07 -12.61 4.81
N MET A 138 -2.86 -12.27 5.20
CA MET A 138 -2.30 -12.49 6.52
C MET A 138 -1.83 -11.13 7.03
N LEU A 139 -2.44 -10.69 8.13
CA LEU A 139 -1.97 -9.55 8.90
C LEU A 139 -0.78 -10.00 9.74
N ILE A 140 0.31 -9.26 9.63
CA ILE A 140 1.50 -9.41 10.44
C ILE A 140 1.68 -8.10 11.20
N HIS A 141 1.60 -8.16 12.52
CA HIS A 141 1.73 -6.97 13.36
C HIS A 141 2.50 -7.27 14.65
N GLY A 142 2.99 -6.23 15.29
CA GLY A 142 3.70 -6.35 16.56
C GLY A 142 5.16 -5.93 16.46
N ALA A 143 6.00 -6.53 17.29
CA ALA A 143 7.44 -6.32 17.34
C ALA A 143 8.16 -7.67 17.49
N ALA A 144 9.26 -7.87 16.77
CA ALA A 144 10.08 -9.06 16.93
C ALA A 144 10.62 -9.17 18.38
N PRO A 145 10.67 -10.36 19.00
CA PRO A 145 10.35 -11.67 18.42
C PRO A 145 8.84 -12.05 18.47
N ASN A 146 7.99 -11.20 19.05
CA ASN A 146 6.58 -11.50 19.34
C ASN A 146 5.61 -11.04 18.24
N LEU A 147 5.96 -11.28 16.98
CA LEU A 147 5.07 -10.97 15.86
C LEU A 147 3.79 -11.81 15.95
N GLN A 148 2.66 -11.16 15.68
CA GLN A 148 1.33 -11.75 15.63
C GLN A 148 0.92 -11.96 14.18
N PHE A 149 0.25 -13.09 13.92
CA PHE A 149 -0.23 -13.47 12.60
C PHE A 149 -1.73 -13.71 12.67
N ASN A 150 -2.51 -12.95 11.91
CA ASN A 150 -3.95 -13.09 11.89
C ASN A 150 -4.42 -13.26 10.44
N PRO A 151 -5.18 -14.33 10.11
CA PRO A 151 -5.78 -14.44 8.79
C PRO A 151 -6.80 -13.30 8.61
N LEU A 152 -6.76 -12.68 7.45
CA LEU A 152 -7.72 -11.68 7.01
C LEU A 152 -8.41 -12.18 5.75
N PRO A 153 -9.68 -11.77 5.52
CA PRO A 153 -10.33 -12.02 4.24
C PRO A 153 -9.66 -11.21 3.11
N LYS A 154 -10.30 -11.22 1.95
CA LYS A 154 -9.98 -10.32 0.83
C LYS A 154 -9.89 -8.86 1.28
N ILE A 155 -9.32 -8.01 0.44
CA ILE A 155 -9.24 -6.57 0.72
C ILE A 155 -10.68 -6.06 0.96
N PRO A 156 -10.95 -5.39 2.11
CA PRO A 156 -12.29 -4.91 2.41
C PRO A 156 -12.69 -3.81 1.43
N GLU A 157 -13.94 -3.86 0.98
CA GLU A 157 -14.56 -2.75 0.27
C GLU A 157 -14.97 -1.70 1.29
N TYR A 158 -14.69 -0.43 0.97
CA TYR A 158 -15.08 0.70 1.80
C TYR A 158 -15.59 1.83 0.91
N LYS A 159 -16.48 2.65 1.48
CA LYS A 159 -16.93 3.89 0.85
C LYS A 159 -15.77 4.87 0.83
N ASP A 160 -15.32 5.24 -0.36
CA ASP A 160 -14.20 6.15 -0.52
C ASP A 160 -14.58 7.61 -0.20
N LEU A 161 -13.57 8.44 0.06
CA LEU A 161 -13.69 9.88 0.12
C LEU A 161 -14.19 10.41 -1.21
N LYS A 162 -15.01 11.47 -1.16
CA LYS A 162 -15.39 12.18 -2.38
C LYS A 162 -14.12 12.75 -3.02
N PRO A 163 -13.98 12.69 -4.36
CA PRO A 163 -12.87 13.32 -5.06
C PRO A 163 -12.75 14.78 -4.63
N VAL A 164 -11.54 15.20 -4.23
CA VAL A 164 -11.27 16.60 -3.95
C VAL A 164 -11.19 17.31 -5.30
N THR A 165 -12.20 18.12 -5.61
CA THR A 165 -12.12 19.03 -6.75
C THR A 165 -11.19 20.18 -6.38
N CYS A 166 -9.97 20.17 -6.91
CA CYS A 166 -9.09 21.33 -6.86
C CYS A 166 -9.70 22.44 -7.73
N ALA A 167 -10.41 23.39 -7.12
CA ALA A 167 -10.74 24.63 -7.80
C ALA A 167 -9.43 25.42 -7.98
N ARG A 168 -9.07 25.73 -9.22
CA ARG A 168 -8.03 26.73 -9.46
C ARG A 168 -8.54 28.04 -8.88
N ASP A 169 -7.84 28.55 -7.89
CA ASP A 169 -8.11 29.88 -7.36
C ASP A 169 -7.84 30.88 -8.49
N GLN A 170 -8.89 31.50 -9.01
CA GLN A 170 -8.78 32.56 -10.02
C GLN A 170 -8.32 33.85 -9.33
N THR A 171 -7.12 33.83 -8.76
CA THR A 171 -6.46 35.07 -8.36
C THR A 171 -5.97 35.73 -9.64
N THR A 172 -6.75 36.71 -10.12
CA THR A 172 -6.32 37.63 -11.17
C THR A 172 -4.99 38.26 -10.76
N PRO A 173 -3.98 38.32 -11.66
CA PRO A 173 -2.79 39.11 -11.39
C PRO A 173 -3.24 40.56 -11.22
N ASN A 174 -3.08 41.11 -10.02
CA ASN A 174 -3.20 42.54 -9.79
C ASN A 174 -2.32 43.25 -10.82
N GLN A 175 -2.95 44.01 -11.71
CA GLN A 175 -2.24 44.94 -12.59
C GLN A 175 -1.43 45.87 -11.69
N SER A 176 -0.11 45.87 -11.85
CA SER A 176 0.75 46.85 -11.21
C SER A 176 0.33 48.26 -11.67
N PRO A 177 0.31 49.27 -10.79
CA PRO A 177 0.04 50.64 -11.21
C PRO A 177 1.17 51.07 -12.14
N ALA A 178 0.82 51.56 -13.33
CA ALA A 178 1.76 52.23 -14.22
C ALA A 178 2.21 53.53 -13.54
N THR A 179 3.53 53.66 -13.34
CA THR A 179 4.21 54.94 -13.10
C THR A 179 4.49 55.65 -14.41
#